data_AF-A0A9D2AB96-F1
#
_entry.id   AF-A0A9D2AB96-F1
#
_cell.length_a   1.000
_cell.length_b   1.000
_cell.length_c   1.000
_cell.angle_alpha   90.00
_cell.angle_beta   90.00
_cell.angle_gamma   90.00
#
_symmetry.space_group_name_H-M   'P 1'
#
loop_
_entity.id
_entity.type
_entity.pdbx_description
1 polymer ?
#
loop_
_entity_poly.entity_id
_entity_poly.type
_entity_poly.pdbx_seq_one_letter_code
_entity_poly.pdbx_strand_id
1 'polypeptide(L)'
;MTVGVFYAWDFLVLIAMTVCYWHCPVRFIEKKQEYVKFALLFLSVYFFIFLVLRNICGWEDAVVHEVWWVLLFPCLWLGHRFYPFRAVRRNQHLNFFLFFMALYVIILYGSSMFVSAFGNM
;
A
#
# COMPACT_ATOMS: atom_id res chain seq x y z
N MET A 1 21.40 2.54 -0.91
CA MET A 1 20.50 1.68 -1.72
C MET A 1 19.09 2.23 -1.61
N THR A 2 18.66 2.96 -2.63
CA THR A 2 17.28 3.41 -2.82
C THR A 2 16.49 2.29 -3.50
N VAL A 3 15.23 2.11 -3.09
CA VAL A 3 14.30 1.15 -3.69
C VAL A 3 13.20 1.97 -4.37
N GLY A 4 13.49 2.54 -5.55
CA GLY A 4 12.56 3.35 -6.35
C GLY A 4 12.09 4.69 -5.74
N VAL A 5 11.51 4.67 -4.53
CA VAL A 5 10.84 5.81 -3.86
C VAL A 5 11.24 5.98 -2.40
N PHE A 6 11.65 4.90 -1.73
CA PHE A 6 11.97 4.91 -0.29
C PHE A 6 13.36 4.37 -0.03
N TYR A 7 13.98 4.83 1.06
CA TYR A 7 15.19 4.20 1.58
C TYR A 7 14.81 2.86 2.21
N ALA A 8 15.68 1.85 2.08
CA ALA A 8 15.49 0.58 2.78
C ALA A 8 15.31 0.75 4.31
N TRP A 9 15.78 1.86 4.86
CA TRP A 9 15.59 2.26 6.25
C TRP A 9 14.14 2.65 6.58
N ASP A 10 13.41 3.27 5.65
CA ASP A 10 12.00 3.66 5.85
C ASP A 10 11.11 2.43 6.08
N PHE A 11 11.48 1.29 5.48
CA PHE A 11 10.84 0.00 5.71
C PHE A 11 11.02 -0.49 7.15
N LEU A 12 12.26 -0.44 7.67
CA LEU A 12 12.54 -0.85 9.05
C LEU A 12 11.78 0.04 10.04
N VAL A 13 11.66 1.33 9.74
CA VAL A 13 10.87 2.27 10.54
C VAL A 13 9.39 1.90 10.52
N LEU A 14 8.80 1.58 9.37
CA LEU A 14 7.39 1.17 9.28
C LEU A 14 7.09 -0.13 10.06
N ILE A 15 7.97 -1.13 9.96
CA ILE A 15 7.84 -2.37 10.74
C ILE A 15 7.98 -2.07 12.23
N ALA A 16 9.01 -1.32 12.62
CA ALA A 16 9.22 -0.93 14.01
C ALA A 16 8.00 -0.16 14.55
N MET A 17 7.44 0.79 13.80
CA MET A 17 6.23 1.52 14.16
C MET A 17 5.03 0.59 14.31
N THR A 18 4.88 -0.42 13.43
CA THR A 18 3.79 -1.40 13.52
C THR A 18 3.88 -2.21 14.81
N VAL A 19 5.07 -2.75 15.10
CA VAL A 19 5.34 -3.52 16.34
C VAL A 19 5.16 -2.64 17.57
N CYS A 20 5.76 -1.45 17.58
CA CYS A 20 5.61 -0.47 18.65
C CYS A 20 4.15 -0.11 18.89
N TYR A 21 3.36 0.13 17.85
CA TYR A 21 1.94 0.46 17.99
C TYR A 21 1.14 -0.72 18.58
N TRP A 22 1.42 -1.94 18.13
CA TRP A 22 0.76 -3.15 18.60
C TRP A 22 1.10 -3.49 20.05
N HIS A 23 2.36 -3.27 20.47
CA HIS A 23 2.83 -3.55 21.82
C HIS A 23 2.83 -2.34 22.76
N CYS A 24 2.46 -1.15 22.26
CA CYS A 24 2.40 0.07 23.06
C CYS A 24 1.49 -0.16 24.27
N PRO A 25 1.96 0.09 25.50
CA PRO A 25 1.13 -0.13 26.68
C PRO A 25 0.00 0.89 26.72
N VAL A 26 -1.11 0.49 27.32
CA VAL A 26 -2.36 1.27 27.41
C VAL A 26 -2.13 2.65 28.04
N ARG A 27 -1.09 2.80 28.88
CA ARG A 27 -0.67 4.06 29.49
C ARG A 27 -0.37 5.19 28.49
N PHE A 28 0.05 4.87 27.27
CA PHE A 28 0.34 5.88 26.24
C PHE A 28 -0.78 5.98 25.19
N ILE A 29 -1.46 4.87 24.89
CA ILE A 29 -2.57 4.82 23.93
C ILE A 29 -3.70 3.99 24.53
N GLU A 30 -4.68 4.66 25.12
CA GLU A 30 -5.82 4.00 25.79
C GLU A 30 -6.70 3.21 24.81
N LYS A 31 -6.97 3.77 23.62
CA LYS A 31 -7.78 3.13 22.57
C LYS A 31 -7.00 3.08 21.27
N LYS A 32 -6.44 1.92 20.98
CA LYS A 32 -5.76 1.67 19.69
C LYS A 32 -6.77 1.67 18.56
N GLN A 33 -6.68 2.68 17.70
CA GLN A 33 -7.54 2.85 16.53
C GLN A 33 -7.29 1.71 15.53
N GLU A 34 -8.34 0.97 15.15
CA GLU A 34 -8.19 -0.15 14.21
C GLU A 34 -7.75 0.28 12.82
N TYR A 35 -8.15 1.47 12.37
CA TYR A 35 -7.69 2.01 11.07
C TYR A 35 -6.19 2.30 11.06
N VAL A 36 -5.60 2.67 12.21
CA VAL A 36 -4.15 2.84 12.34
C VAL A 36 -3.44 1.50 12.31
N LYS A 37 -3.98 0.47 12.99
CA LYS A 37 -3.46 -0.91 12.89
C LYS A 37 -3.51 -1.42 11.45
N PHE A 38 -4.64 -1.21 10.78
CA PHE A 38 -4.83 -1.56 9.39
C PHE A 38 -3.81 -0.86 8.49
N ALA A 39 -3.67 0.47 8.59
CA ALA A 39 -2.75 1.24 7.76
C ALA A 39 -1.28 0.80 7.97
N LEU A 40 -0.85 0.65 9.22
CA LEU A 40 0.52 0.22 9.55
C LEU A 40 0.80 -1.20 9.06
N LEU A 41 -0.14 -2.13 9.26
CA LEU A 41 -0.01 -3.50 8.78
C LEU A 41 -0.01 -3.56 7.24
N PHE A 42 -0.96 -2.85 6.61
CA PHE A 42 -1.07 -2.79 5.16
C PHE A 42 0.22 -2.25 4.54
N LEU A 43 0.71 -1.08 5.01
CA LEU A 43 1.93 -0.49 4.49
C LEU A 43 3.11 -1.45 4.69
N SER A 44 3.29 -2.00 5.88
CA SER A 44 4.40 -2.93 6.15
C SER A 44 4.39 -4.15 5.21
N VAL A 45 3.22 -4.77 5.01
CA VAL A 45 3.07 -5.93 4.11
C VAL A 45 3.24 -5.52 2.64
N TYR A 46 2.61 -4.42 2.24
CA TYR A 46 2.68 -3.90 0.88
C TYR A 46 4.13 -3.58 0.48
N PHE A 47 4.86 -2.85 1.33
CA PHE A 47 6.28 -2.58 1.16
C PHE A 47 7.12 -3.85 1.08
N PHE A 48 6.88 -4.81 1.98
CA PHE A 48 7.64 -6.06 1.99
C PHE A 48 7.46 -6.85 0.70
N ILE A 49 6.21 -7.04 0.27
CA ILE A 49 5.89 -7.74 -0.99
C ILE A 49 6.56 -7.03 -2.17
N PHE A 50 6.50 -5.70 -2.20
CA PHE A 50 7.07 -4.93 -3.31
C PHE A 50 8.59 -5.01 -3.36
N LEU A 51 9.27 -5.00 -2.22
CA LEU A 51 10.72 -5.17 -2.14
C LEU A 51 11.13 -6.56 -2.64
N VAL A 52 10.38 -7.59 -2.24
CA VAL A 52 10.59 -8.97 -2.73
C VAL A 52 10.39 -9.04 -4.24
N LEU A 53 9.30 -8.45 -4.77
CA LEU A 53 9.02 -8.41 -6.21
C LEU A 53 10.12 -7.68 -6.99
N ARG A 54 10.57 -6.51 -6.52
CA ARG A 54 11.69 -5.80 -7.14
C ARG A 54 12.94 -6.69 -7.24
N ASN A 55 13.31 -7.34 -6.13
CA ASN A 55 14.51 -8.17 -6.09
C ASN A 55 14.40 -9.41 -6.98
N ILE A 56 13.22 -10.02 -7.08
CA ILE A 56 12.99 -11.20 -7.94
C ILE A 56 12.94 -10.81 -9.42
N CYS A 57 12.22 -9.75 -9.75
CA CYS A 57 11.97 -9.35 -11.13
C CYS A 57 13.08 -8.48 -11.73
N GLY A 58 14.02 -7.99 -10.91
CA GLY A 58 15.14 -7.16 -11.36
C GLY A 58 14.69 -5.86 -12.03
N TRP A 59 13.53 -5.33 -11.65
CA TRP A 59 12.95 -4.14 -12.30
C TRP A 59 13.82 -2.90 -12.13
N GLU A 60 13.90 -2.10 -13.20
CA GLU A 60 14.49 -0.77 -13.16
C GLU A 60 13.72 0.15 -12.21
N ASP A 61 14.42 1.11 -11.59
CA ASP A 61 13.83 1.98 -10.56
C ASP A 61 12.61 2.78 -11.06
N ALA A 62 12.55 3.13 -12.36
CA ALA A 62 11.40 3.80 -12.96
C ALA A 62 10.16 2.89 -13.04
N VAL A 63 10.34 1.63 -13.44
CA VAL A 63 9.25 0.64 -13.51
C VAL A 63 8.75 0.31 -12.10
N VAL A 64 9.67 0.17 -11.14
CA VAL A 64 9.37 0.00 -9.72
C VAL A 64 8.52 1.17 -9.20
N HIS A 65 8.88 2.41 -9.57
CA HIS A 65 8.13 3.60 -9.18
C HIS A 65 6.70 3.60 -9.73
N GLU A 66 6.53 3.32 -11.02
CA GLU A 66 5.20 3.31 -11.63
C GLU A 66 4.32 2.20 -11.07
N VAL A 67 4.83 0.97 -11.00
CA VAL A 67 4.08 -0.19 -10.49
C VAL A 67 3.68 0.02 -9.03
N TRP A 68 4.50 0.72 -8.24
CA TRP A 68 4.20 1.06 -6.85
C TRP A 68 2.94 1.92 -6.74
N TRP A 69 2.84 2.98 -7.55
CA TRP A 69 1.69 3.87 -7.52
C TRP A 69 0.44 3.24 -8.10
N VAL A 70 0.59 2.45 -9.17
CA VAL A 70 -0.51 1.75 -9.83
C VAL A 70 -1.17 0.75 -8.88
N LEU A 71 -0.36 -0.02 -8.14
CA LEU A 71 -0.88 -1.07 -7.26
C LEU A 71 -1.30 -0.58 -5.88
N LEU A 72 -0.85 0.60 -5.43
CA LEU A 72 -1.10 1.07 -4.07
C LEU A 72 -2.60 1.13 -3.75
N PHE A 73 -3.40 1.82 -4.56
CA PHE A 73 -4.83 2.00 -4.31
C PHE A 73 -5.64 0.71 -4.49
N PRO A 74 -5.44 -0.10 -5.55
CA PRO A 74 -6.07 -1.41 -5.67
C PRO A 74 -5.75 -2.34 -4.50
N CYS A 75 -4.47 -2.44 -4.10
CA CYS A 75 -4.07 -3.27 -2.98
C CYS A 75 -4.63 -2.73 -1.66
N LEU A 76 -4.69 -1.41 -1.46
CA LEU A 76 -5.27 -0.79 -0.27
C LEU A 76 -6.77 -1.05 -0.18
N TRP A 77 -7.48 -0.99 -1.29
CA TRP A 77 -8.91 -1.33 -1.36
C TRP A 77 -9.14 -2.81 -1.02
N LEU A 78 -8.39 -3.72 -1.63
CA LEU A 78 -8.47 -5.15 -1.33
C LEU A 78 -8.11 -5.42 0.14
N GLY A 79 -7.04 -4.81 0.63
CA GLY A 79 -6.61 -4.89 2.02
C GLY A 79 -7.73 -4.43 2.96
N HIS A 80 -8.36 -3.29 2.70
CA HIS A 80 -9.48 -2.79 3.50
C HIS A 80 -10.69 -3.74 3.47
N ARG A 81 -10.95 -4.39 2.32
CA ARG A 81 -12.05 -5.34 2.15
C ARG A 81 -11.81 -6.68 2.84
N PHE A 82 -10.57 -7.15 2.94
CA PHE A 82 -10.24 -8.42 3.58
C PHE A 82 -9.77 -8.30 5.02
N TYR A 83 -9.35 -7.11 5.45
CA TYR A 83 -8.92 -6.89 6.82
C TYR A 83 -10.08 -7.14 7.81
N PRO A 84 -9.87 -7.98 8.83
CA PRO A 84 -10.87 -8.30 9.83
C PRO A 84 -10.91 -7.19 10.89
N PHE A 85 -11.73 -6.16 10.66
CA PHE A 85 -12.06 -5.17 11.68
C PHE A 85 -12.86 -5.86 12.80
N ARG A 86 -12.31 -5.94 14.01
CA ARG A 86 -12.91 -6.67 15.14
C ARG A 86 -13.61 -5.72 16.10
N ALA A 87 -13.04 -4.54 16.32
CA ALA A 87 -13.54 -3.55 17.27
C ALA A 87 -14.40 -2.46 16.61
N VAL A 88 -14.29 -2.26 15.29
CA VAL A 88 -15.02 -1.22 14.56
C VAL A 88 -15.76 -1.81 13.36
N ARG A 89 -16.95 -1.27 13.03
CA ARG A 89 -17.59 -1.58 11.75
C ARG A 89 -16.76 -1.01 10.61
N ARG A 90 -16.64 -1.80 9.54
CA ARG A 90 -15.95 -1.38 8.32
C ARG A 90 -16.63 -0.14 7.71
N ASN A 91 -15.84 0.89 7.41
CA ASN A 91 -16.34 2.15 6.87
C ASN A 91 -16.68 1.97 5.39
N GLN A 92 -17.97 2.03 5.07
CA GLN A 92 -18.48 1.87 3.70
C GLN A 92 -18.11 3.05 2.80
N HIS A 93 -18.06 4.27 3.33
CA HIS A 93 -17.64 5.46 2.59
C HIS A 93 -16.17 5.37 2.18
N LEU A 94 -15.31 4.91 3.10
CA LEU A 94 -13.91 4.67 2.79
C LEU A 94 -13.77 3.57 1.73
N ASN A 95 -14.55 2.49 1.84
CA ASN A 95 -14.53 1.42 0.84
C ASN A 95 -14.97 1.90 -0.55
N PHE A 96 -16.02 2.73 -0.61
CA PHE A 96 -16.51 3.35 -1.83
C PHE A 96 -15.46 4.27 -2.44
N PHE A 97 -14.86 5.15 -1.64
CA PHE A 97 -13.80 6.06 -2.07
C PHE A 97 -12.59 5.30 -2.62
N LEU A 98 -12.11 4.29 -1.89
CA LEU A 98 -10.96 3.46 -2.30
C LEU A 98 -11.24 2.69 -3.60
N PHE A 99 -12.48 2.23 -3.80
CA PHE A 99 -12.87 1.57 -5.04
C PHE A 99 -12.75 2.50 -6.25
N PHE A 100 -13.30 3.72 -6.16
CA PHE A 100 -13.23 4.69 -7.25
C PHE A 100 -11.80 5.19 -7.49
N MET A 101 -11.00 5.38 -6.43
CA MET A 101 -9.59 5.72 -6.59
C MET A 101 -8.80 4.59 -7.25
N ALA A 102 -9.06 3.33 -6.89
CA ALA A 102 -8.43 2.18 -7.54
C ALA A 102 -8.80 2.13 -9.03
N LEU A 103 -10.08 2.30 -9.38
CA LEU A 103 -10.53 2.36 -10.77
C LEU A 103 -9.87 3.52 -11.53
N TYR A 104 -9.84 4.72 -10.96
CA TYR A 104 -9.22 5.89 -11.58
C TYR A 104 -7.74 5.63 -11.91
N VAL A 105 -6.97 5.12 -10.96
CA VAL A 105 -5.55 4.82 -11.15
C VAL A 105 -5.36 3.73 -12.22
N ILE A 106 -6.15 2.65 -12.17
CA ILE A 106 -6.09 1.59 -13.19
C ILE A 106 -6.41 2.15 -14.58
N ILE A 107 -7.42 3.01 -14.72
CA ILE A 107 -7.79 3.61 -16.01
C ILE A 107 -6.70 4.56 -16.51
N LEU A 108 -6.17 5.42 -15.64
CA LEU A 108 -5.17 6.42 -16.02
C LEU A 108 -3.87 5.74 -16.50
N TYR A 109 -3.32 4.84 -15.70
CA TYR A 109 -2.09 4.15 -16.06
C TYR A 109 -2.32 3.08 -17.14
N GLY A 110 -3.44 2.34 -17.09
CA GLY A 110 -3.80 1.39 -18.13
C GLY A 110 -4.02 2.05 -19.51
N SER A 111 -4.62 3.23 -19.56
CA SER A 111 -4.77 4.00 -20.81
C SER A 111 -3.43 4.55 -21.30
N SER A 112 -2.54 4.99 -20.42
CA SER A 112 -1.20 5.43 -20.81
C SER A 112 -0.39 4.30 -21.47
N MET A 113 -0.42 3.10 -20.88
CA MET A 113 0.24 1.92 -21.46
C MET A 113 -0.39 1.51 -22.80
N PHE A 114 -1.71 1.60 -22.93
CA PHE A 114 -2.43 1.31 -24.17
C PHE A 114 -2.05 2.32 -25.28
N VAL A 115 -2.03 3.62 -24.99
CA VAL A 115 -1.62 4.64 -25.96
C VAL A 115 -0.17 4.46 -26.39
N SER A 116 0.75 4.13 -25.48
CA SER A 116 2.15 3.84 -25.84
C SER A 116 2.31 2.57 -26.70
N ALA A 117 1.48 1.54 -26.47
CA ALA A 117 1.52 0.32 -27.24
C ALA A 117 0.97 0.48 -28.67
N PHE A 118 -0.06 1.33 -28.85
CA PHE A 118 -0.70 1.57 -30.16
C PHE A 118 -0.19 2.81 -30.89
N GLY A 119 0.47 3.75 -30.22
CA GLY A 119 1.11 4.92 -30.84
C GLY A 119 2.51 4.65 -31.40
N ASN A 120 3.10 3.50 -31.04
CA ASN A 120 4.35 2.98 -31.63
C ASN A 120 4.08 1.93 -32.74
N MET A 121 2.82 1.74 -33.14
CA MET A 121 2.40 1.07 -34.38
C MET A 121 2.11 2.12 -35.45
#